data_AF-A0A921Z2E0-F1
#
_entry.id   AF-A0A921Z2E0-F1
#
_cell.length_a   1.000
_cell.length_b   1.000
_cell.length_c   1.000
_cell.angle_alpha   90.00
_cell.angle_beta   90.00
_cell.angle_gamma   90.00
#
_symmetry.space_group_name_H-M   'P 1'
#
loop_
_entity.id
_entity.type
_entity.pdbx_description
1 polymer ?
#
loop_
_entity_poly.entity_id
_entity_poly.type
_entity_poly.pdbx_seq_one_letter_code
_entity_poly.pdbx_strand_id
1 'polypeptide(L)'
;MVRRRGVCRVSSGQLCAALLWLLTCIHGLNAVKIVKVVVPEIIQYGVQDAVILDCDYTYGNETSGLMVKWFFKNKARPVYQWIASQKPQDMGILRGRVDLTYRASNDPLKMHRALRIVKPNTDISGDYTCVVSTFMEEDSRTKQMIVFVPETNFRLIQNKTDDDTVNVICAADGAFPAPNLTLATPERRLDGVSHNLKLVNGRYSAVAFVTLNDADLPSPAEFICTLRISQAKYAVRKEAIYYPGPISTTPEMPTAADMQLAAAVGSKGVKLYTALSTVLLRALAQMFAS
;
A
#
# COMPACT_ATOMS: atom_id res chain seq x y z
N MET A 1 -1.54 -0.07 101.72
CA MET A 1 -1.79 -0.70 100.41
C MET A 1 -1.76 0.36 99.32
N VAL A 2 -0.70 0.45 98.52
CA VAL A 2 -0.63 1.35 97.35
C VAL A 2 -0.26 0.49 96.14
N ARG A 3 -1.19 0.38 95.19
CA ARG A 3 -1.10 -0.44 93.98
C ARG A 3 -0.53 0.43 92.86
N ARG A 4 0.74 0.22 92.47
CA ARG A 4 1.36 0.91 91.32
C ARG A 4 0.79 0.34 90.01
N ARG A 5 0.25 1.23 89.16
CA ARG A 5 -0.09 0.94 87.75
C ARG A 5 1.19 0.90 86.92
N GLY A 6 1.44 -0.23 86.25
CA GLY A 6 2.51 -0.35 85.25
C GLY A 6 2.05 0.20 83.92
N VAL A 7 2.75 1.23 83.43
CA VAL A 7 2.63 1.77 82.07
C VAL A 7 3.28 0.77 81.11
N CYS A 8 2.52 0.23 80.15
CA CYS A 8 3.07 -0.53 79.03
C CYS A 8 3.76 0.44 78.06
N ARG A 9 5.09 0.44 78.04
CA ARG A 9 5.89 1.03 76.95
C ARG A 9 5.93 0.04 75.79
N VAL A 10 5.22 0.36 74.72
CA VAL A 10 5.39 -0.33 73.43
C VAL A 10 6.75 0.09 72.84
N SER A 11 7.59 -0.89 72.54
CA SER A 11 8.97 -0.70 72.07
C SER A 11 8.99 -0.28 70.59
N SER A 12 9.74 0.78 70.29
CA SER A 12 10.01 1.31 68.94
C SER A 12 10.50 0.23 67.93
N GLY A 13 11.15 -0.83 68.42
CA GLY A 13 11.62 -1.94 67.58
C GLY A 13 10.50 -2.83 67.00
N GLN A 14 9.32 -2.88 67.63
CA GLN A 14 8.19 -3.67 67.14
C GLN A 14 7.49 -3.00 65.94
N LEU A 15 7.52 -1.67 65.86
CA LEU A 15 6.96 -0.91 64.75
C LEU A 15 7.81 -1.02 63.47
N CYS A 16 9.15 -1.01 63.60
CA CYS A 16 10.06 -1.17 62.46
C CYS A 16 10.05 -2.59 61.86
N ALA A 17 9.96 -3.63 62.69
CA ALA A 17 9.88 -5.01 62.21
C ALA A 17 8.54 -5.30 61.48
N ALA A 18 7.44 -4.73 61.96
CA ALA A 18 6.14 -4.81 61.28
C ALA A 18 6.16 -4.06 59.94
N LEU A 19 6.80 -2.89 59.86
CA LEU A 19 6.94 -2.12 58.63
C LEU A 19 7.83 -2.83 57.59
N LEU A 20 8.93 -3.48 58.01
CA LEU A 20 9.76 -4.31 57.12
C LEU A 20 9.02 -5.57 56.63
N TRP A 21 8.18 -6.19 57.46
CA TRP A 21 7.31 -7.31 57.05
C TRP A 21 6.17 -6.89 56.12
N LEU A 22 5.66 -5.66 56.25
CA LEU A 22 4.69 -5.07 55.32
C LEU A 22 5.33 -4.76 53.94
N LEU A 23 6.61 -4.41 53.91
CA LEU A 23 7.37 -4.13 52.68
C LEU A 23 7.80 -5.41 51.92
N THR A 24 7.98 -6.56 52.59
CA THR A 24 8.32 -7.84 51.95
C THR A 24 7.13 -8.62 51.39
N CYS A 25 5.89 -8.20 51.71
CA CYS A 25 4.67 -8.79 51.16
C CYS A 25 4.25 -8.21 49.81
N ILE A 26 5.01 -7.30 49.21
CA ILE A 26 4.81 -6.85 47.84
C ILE A 26 5.45 -7.86 46.88
N HIS A 27 5.00 -9.12 46.94
CA HIS A 27 5.20 -10.02 45.82
C HIS A 27 4.38 -9.44 44.66
N GLY A 28 5.08 -8.95 43.64
CA GLY A 28 4.51 -8.20 42.54
C GLY A 28 3.29 -8.91 41.96
N LEU A 29 2.12 -8.29 42.09
CA LEU A 29 1.02 -8.53 41.18
C LEU A 29 1.54 -8.15 39.80
N ASN A 30 1.98 -9.16 39.05
CA ASN A 30 2.31 -8.98 37.65
C ASN A 30 1.00 -8.73 36.92
N ALA A 31 0.74 -7.45 36.67
CA ALA A 31 -0.41 -7.02 35.92
C ALA A 31 -0.37 -7.53 34.46
N VAL A 32 -1.53 -7.62 33.81
CA VAL A 32 -1.54 -7.86 32.37
C VAL A 32 -0.87 -6.68 31.65
N LYS A 33 0.12 -6.96 30.80
CA LYS A 33 0.91 -5.90 30.16
C LYS A 33 1.30 -6.29 28.74
N ILE A 34 1.03 -5.41 27.78
CA ILE A 34 1.44 -5.58 26.39
C ILE A 34 2.95 -5.32 26.28
N VAL A 35 3.68 -6.35 25.86
CA VAL A 35 5.12 -6.32 25.63
C VAL A 35 5.42 -5.80 24.23
N LYS A 36 4.70 -6.31 23.23
CA LYS A 36 4.98 -6.00 21.82
C LYS A 36 3.71 -6.07 20.99
N VAL A 37 3.48 -5.02 20.20
CA VAL A 37 2.49 -5.05 19.14
C VAL A 37 3.19 -5.10 17.79
N VAL A 38 2.81 -6.04 16.95
CA VAL A 38 3.26 -6.17 15.56
C VAL A 38 2.08 -5.89 14.66
N VAL A 39 2.20 -4.83 13.87
CA VAL A 39 1.29 -4.47 12.78
C VAL A 39 2.21 -4.02 11.66
N PRO A 40 2.16 -4.63 10.46
CA PRO A 40 2.97 -4.18 9.34
C PRO A 40 2.62 -2.74 8.98
N GLU A 41 3.63 -1.87 8.90
CA GLU A 41 3.41 -0.45 8.62
C GLU A 41 2.87 -0.25 7.20
N ILE A 42 3.40 -1.01 6.24
CA ILE A 42 3.13 -0.87 4.81
C ILE A 42 2.94 -2.24 4.18
N ILE A 43 1.90 -2.39 3.37
CA ILE A 43 1.56 -3.60 2.62
C ILE A 43 1.23 -3.20 1.18
N GLN A 44 1.83 -3.91 0.22
CA GLN A 44 1.45 -3.77 -1.17
C GLN A 44 0.25 -4.68 -1.48
N TYR A 45 -0.81 -4.07 -2.01
CA TYR A 45 -2.00 -4.78 -2.45
C TYR A 45 -1.67 -5.86 -3.47
N GLY A 46 -2.23 -7.06 -3.28
CA GLY A 46 -2.09 -8.18 -4.20
C GLY A 46 -0.76 -8.93 -4.13
N VAL A 47 0.19 -8.52 -3.29
CA VAL A 47 1.49 -9.22 -3.14
C VAL A 47 1.44 -10.29 -2.06
N GLN A 48 0.82 -10.00 -0.91
CA GLN A 48 0.73 -10.93 0.22
C GLN A 48 -0.68 -11.48 0.34
N ASP A 49 -0.82 -12.80 0.46
CA ASP A 49 -2.11 -13.48 0.64
C ASP A 49 -2.68 -13.33 2.06
N ALA A 50 -1.86 -12.98 3.04
CA ALA A 50 -2.29 -12.73 4.40
C ALA A 50 -1.35 -11.78 5.14
N VAL A 51 -1.88 -11.12 6.17
CA VAL A 51 -1.13 -10.27 7.10
C VAL A 51 -1.43 -10.70 8.54
N ILE A 52 -0.40 -10.70 9.39
CA ILE A 52 -0.52 -11.02 10.82
C ILE A 52 -0.40 -9.74 11.64
N LEU A 53 -1.36 -9.52 12.53
CA LEU A 53 -1.30 -8.52 13.58
C LEU A 53 -1.18 -9.24 14.91
N ASP A 54 -0.02 -9.14 15.57
CA ASP A 54 0.28 -9.83 16.84
C ASP A 54 0.29 -8.84 18.00
N CYS A 55 -0.26 -9.28 19.12
CA CYS A 55 -0.27 -8.54 20.37
C CYS A 55 0.26 -9.45 21.46
N ASP A 56 1.57 -9.39 21.66
CA ASP A 56 2.26 -10.14 22.69
C ASP A 56 2.17 -9.41 24.03
N TYR A 57 1.80 -10.14 25.06
CA TYR A 57 1.61 -9.64 26.42
C TYR A 57 2.11 -10.64 27.45
N THR A 58 2.38 -10.14 28.65
CA THR A 58 2.58 -10.93 29.86
C THR A 58 1.34 -10.85 30.74
N TYR A 59 1.13 -11.87 31.55
CA TYR A 59 0.06 -11.94 32.53
C TYR A 59 0.64 -12.51 33.84
N GLY A 60 0.06 -12.13 34.99
CA GLY A 60 0.41 -12.69 36.29
C GLY A 60 -0.47 -13.87 36.68
N ASN A 61 -0.66 -14.05 37.98
CA ASN A 61 -1.42 -15.18 38.50
C ASN A 61 -2.94 -15.01 38.29
N GLU A 62 -3.44 -13.77 38.31
CA GLU A 62 -4.84 -13.48 38.04
C GLU A 62 -5.09 -13.40 36.53
N THR A 63 -5.82 -14.39 36.01
CA THR A 63 -6.10 -14.55 34.57
C THR A 63 -7.59 -14.64 34.28
N SER A 64 -8.44 -14.46 35.31
CA SER A 64 -9.89 -14.51 35.15
C SER A 64 -10.35 -13.42 34.20
N GLY A 65 -11.17 -13.81 33.22
CA GLY A 65 -11.67 -12.89 32.21
C GLY A 65 -10.64 -12.48 31.16
N LEU A 66 -9.49 -13.17 31.06
CA LEU A 66 -8.46 -12.84 30.07
C LEU A 66 -9.08 -12.79 28.67
N MET A 67 -8.91 -11.64 28.01
CA MET A 67 -9.43 -11.40 26.68
C MET A 67 -8.53 -10.47 25.88
N VAL A 68 -8.53 -10.67 24.56
CA VAL A 68 -7.84 -9.82 23.57
C VAL A 68 -8.88 -9.26 22.63
N LYS A 69 -8.90 -7.94 22.48
CA LYS A 69 -9.71 -7.22 21.50
C LYS A 69 -8.82 -6.44 20.57
N TRP A 70 -9.19 -6.42 19.30
CA TRP A 70 -8.64 -5.45 18.35
C TRP A 70 -9.72 -4.49 17.90
N PHE A 71 -9.34 -3.23 17.82
CA PHE A 71 -10.17 -2.13 17.36
C PHE A 71 -9.55 -1.50 16.12
N PHE A 72 -10.39 -0.99 15.24
CA PHE A 72 -9.97 -0.30 14.02
C PHE A 72 -10.41 1.18 14.07
N LYS A 73 -9.52 2.09 13.68
CA LYS A 73 -9.73 3.55 13.64
C LYS A 73 -10.28 4.10 14.96
N ASN A 74 -11.52 4.59 14.98
CA ASN A 74 -12.12 5.33 16.09
C ASN A 74 -12.49 4.46 17.32
N LYS A 75 -12.16 3.17 17.31
CA LYS A 75 -12.38 2.23 18.42
C LYS A 75 -13.83 2.08 18.89
N ALA A 76 -14.81 2.44 18.06
CA ALA A 76 -16.22 2.39 18.46
C ALA A 76 -16.72 0.96 18.71
N ARG A 77 -16.23 -0.01 17.93
CA ARG A 77 -16.54 -1.45 18.09
C ARG A 77 -15.29 -2.28 17.80
N PRO A 78 -15.09 -3.42 18.49
CA PRO A 78 -14.01 -4.33 18.16
C PRO A 78 -14.23 -4.94 16.77
N VAL A 79 -13.14 -5.19 16.06
CA VAL A 79 -13.09 -5.92 14.78
C VAL A 79 -12.63 -7.36 14.95
N TYR A 80 -12.11 -7.69 16.13
CA TYR A 80 -11.75 -9.04 16.54
C TYR A 80 -11.83 -9.13 18.06
N GLN A 81 -12.25 -10.29 18.57
CA GLN A 81 -12.25 -10.60 19.99
C GLN A 81 -11.88 -12.07 20.21
N TRP A 82 -11.07 -12.31 21.22
CA TRP A 82 -10.80 -13.63 21.75
C TRP A 82 -10.89 -13.60 23.27
N ILE A 83 -11.67 -14.53 23.85
CA ILE A 83 -11.72 -14.77 25.30
C ILE A 83 -10.98 -16.08 25.53
N ALA A 84 -10.09 -16.12 26.52
CA ALA A 84 -9.34 -17.33 26.84
C ALA A 84 -10.30 -18.53 27.04
N SER A 85 -9.92 -19.69 26.50
CA SER A 85 -10.75 -20.91 26.44
C SER A 85 -11.93 -20.90 25.45
N GLN A 86 -12.20 -19.79 24.75
CA GLN A 86 -13.21 -19.73 23.70
C GLN A 86 -12.58 -19.66 22.30
N LYS A 87 -13.39 -19.92 21.27
CA LYS A 87 -12.99 -19.66 19.88
C LYS A 87 -12.95 -18.15 19.63
N PRO A 88 -11.95 -17.65 18.87
CA PRO A 88 -11.92 -16.24 18.48
C PRO A 88 -13.08 -15.90 17.54
N GLN A 89 -13.44 -14.62 17.50
CA GLN A 89 -14.53 -14.08 16.69
C GLN A 89 -14.06 -12.82 15.96
N ASP A 90 -14.45 -12.68 14.69
CA ASP A 90 -14.22 -11.50 13.87
C ASP A 90 -15.51 -10.70 13.65
N MET A 91 -15.36 -9.38 13.52
CA MET A 91 -16.47 -8.44 13.51
C MET A 91 -16.13 -7.21 12.66
N GLY A 92 -17.13 -6.38 12.35
CA GLY A 92 -16.94 -5.12 11.64
C GLY A 92 -16.28 -5.33 10.27
N ILE A 93 -15.26 -4.51 9.98
CA ILE A 93 -14.54 -4.52 8.69
C ILE A 93 -13.75 -5.82 8.44
N LEU A 94 -13.46 -6.60 9.49
CA LEU A 94 -12.71 -7.84 9.40
C LEU A 94 -13.58 -9.10 9.37
N ARG A 95 -14.91 -8.96 9.48
CA ARG A 95 -15.83 -10.10 9.49
C ARG A 95 -15.70 -10.94 8.21
N GLY A 96 -15.47 -12.25 8.36
CA GLY A 96 -15.25 -13.19 7.28
C GLY A 96 -13.89 -13.07 6.59
N ARG A 97 -12.96 -12.29 7.15
CA ARG A 97 -11.62 -12.02 6.57
C ARG A 97 -10.49 -12.46 7.49
N VAL A 98 -10.78 -12.98 8.68
CA VAL A 98 -9.78 -13.49 9.62
C VAL A 98 -9.77 -15.01 9.61
N ASP A 99 -8.58 -15.59 9.52
CA ASP A 99 -8.38 -17.00 9.79
C ASP A 99 -8.47 -17.25 11.31
N LEU A 100 -9.66 -17.60 11.77
CA LEU A 100 -9.96 -17.89 13.18
C LEU A 100 -9.29 -19.17 13.70
N THR A 101 -8.63 -19.95 12.84
CA THR A 101 -7.89 -21.15 13.23
C THR A 101 -6.42 -20.88 13.51
N TYR A 102 -5.92 -19.69 13.13
CA TYR A 102 -4.53 -19.30 13.32
C TYR A 102 -4.14 -19.25 14.80
N ARG A 103 -3.03 -19.91 15.15
CA ARG A 103 -2.47 -19.96 16.51
C ARG A 103 -1.13 -19.24 16.54
N ALA A 104 -1.03 -18.22 17.37
CA ALA A 104 0.17 -17.41 17.56
C ALA A 104 1.16 -18.05 18.55
N SER A 105 0.66 -18.91 19.45
CA SER A 105 1.44 -19.55 20.51
C SER A 105 0.85 -20.90 20.88
N ASN A 106 1.69 -21.77 21.46
CA ASN A 106 1.25 -23.01 22.09
C ASN A 106 0.73 -22.80 23.52
N ASP A 107 1.02 -21.65 24.13
CA ASP A 107 0.48 -21.26 25.43
C ASP A 107 -1.05 -21.05 25.32
N PRO A 108 -1.89 -21.80 26.07
CA PRO A 108 -3.34 -21.70 26.01
C PRO A 108 -3.88 -20.29 26.28
N LEU A 109 -3.19 -19.50 27.09
CA LEU A 109 -3.58 -18.13 27.43
C LEU A 109 -3.08 -17.10 26.42
N LYS A 110 -2.26 -17.50 25.44
CA LYS A 110 -1.75 -16.63 24.37
C LYS A 110 -2.07 -17.14 22.96
N MET A 111 -2.80 -18.25 22.87
CA MET A 111 -2.99 -19.02 21.64
C MET A 111 -3.53 -18.18 20.47
N HIS A 112 -4.55 -17.35 20.71
CA HIS A 112 -5.17 -16.50 19.69
C HIS A 112 -4.99 -15.00 19.99
N ARG A 113 -3.83 -14.62 20.52
CA ARG A 113 -3.50 -13.20 20.75
C ARG A 113 -3.28 -12.40 19.46
N ALA A 114 -2.98 -13.09 18.37
CA ALA A 114 -2.74 -12.53 17.05
C ALA A 114 -3.87 -12.90 16.09
N LEU A 115 -4.15 -11.99 15.16
CA LEU A 115 -5.10 -12.21 14.08
C LEU A 115 -4.36 -12.33 12.74
N ARG A 116 -4.82 -13.24 11.89
CA ARG A 116 -4.32 -13.45 10.54
C ARG A 116 -5.41 -13.04 9.55
N ILE A 117 -5.27 -11.87 8.94
CA ILE A 117 -6.22 -11.36 7.93
C ILE A 117 -5.84 -11.95 6.58
N VAL A 118 -6.76 -12.63 5.92
CA VAL A 118 -6.57 -13.19 4.58
C VAL A 118 -6.99 -12.18 3.51
N LYS A 119 -6.25 -12.16 2.40
CA LYS A 119 -6.46 -11.29 1.23
C LYS A 119 -6.68 -9.81 1.64
N PRO A 120 -5.65 -9.16 2.21
CA PRO A 120 -5.75 -7.77 2.64
C PRO A 120 -6.10 -6.85 1.45
N ASN A 121 -6.95 -5.86 1.71
CA ASN A 121 -7.40 -4.88 0.71
C ASN A 121 -7.19 -3.45 1.24
N THR A 122 -7.38 -2.42 0.43
CA THR A 122 -7.07 -1.03 0.80
C THR A 122 -7.95 -0.47 1.92
N ASP A 123 -9.16 -1.00 2.09
CA ASP A 123 -10.17 -0.60 3.07
C ASP A 123 -9.74 -0.82 4.53
N ILE A 124 -8.84 -1.79 4.75
CA ILE A 124 -8.26 -2.11 6.07
C ILE A 124 -7.05 -1.23 6.43
N SER A 125 -6.76 -0.19 5.64
CA SER A 125 -5.75 0.81 6.01
C SER A 125 -6.27 1.70 7.16
N GLY A 126 -5.46 1.82 8.21
CA GLY A 126 -5.78 2.67 9.36
C GLY A 126 -5.08 2.22 10.63
N ASP A 127 -5.53 2.80 11.75
CA ASP A 127 -4.99 2.52 13.06
C ASP A 127 -5.64 1.28 13.67
N TYR A 128 -4.80 0.41 14.21
CA TYR A 128 -5.17 -0.81 14.90
C TYR A 128 -4.77 -0.70 16.36
N THR A 129 -5.75 -0.82 17.25
CA THR A 129 -5.51 -0.85 18.69
C THR A 129 -5.76 -2.25 19.21
N CYS A 130 -4.72 -2.87 19.75
CA CYS A 130 -4.86 -4.05 20.60
C CYS A 130 -5.18 -3.61 22.03
N VAL A 131 -6.14 -4.29 22.63
CA VAL A 131 -6.52 -4.17 24.04
C VAL A 131 -6.49 -5.57 24.64
N VAL A 132 -5.71 -5.76 25.71
CA VAL A 132 -5.65 -7.02 26.46
C VAL A 132 -6.13 -6.73 27.87
N SER A 133 -7.13 -7.48 28.33
CA SER A 133 -7.73 -7.27 29.65
C SER A 133 -7.98 -8.56 30.40
N THR A 134 -8.02 -8.45 31.71
CA THR A 134 -8.59 -9.40 32.67
C THR A 134 -9.79 -8.73 33.35
N PHE A 135 -10.42 -9.36 34.33
CA PHE A 135 -11.47 -8.70 35.12
C PHE A 135 -10.98 -7.51 35.95
N MET A 136 -9.68 -7.45 36.25
CA MET A 136 -9.11 -6.45 37.15
C MET A 136 -8.34 -5.36 36.42
N GLU A 137 -7.78 -5.66 35.25
CA GLU A 137 -6.79 -4.80 34.59
C GLU A 137 -6.90 -4.84 33.07
N GLU A 138 -6.39 -3.80 32.41
CA GLU A 138 -6.34 -3.69 30.95
C GLU A 138 -5.08 -2.92 30.53
N ASP A 139 -4.46 -3.33 29.42
CA ASP A 139 -3.43 -2.56 28.72
C ASP A 139 -3.79 -2.46 27.24
N SER A 140 -3.37 -1.36 26.60
CA SER A 140 -3.65 -1.11 25.18
C SER A 140 -2.50 -0.44 24.43
N ARG A 141 -2.36 -0.78 23.15
CA ARG A 141 -1.33 -0.24 22.26
C ARG A 141 -1.88 -0.09 20.85
N THR A 142 -1.48 0.97 20.16
CA THR A 142 -1.95 1.29 18.82
C THR A 142 -0.79 1.32 17.83
N LYS A 143 -1.01 0.77 16.63
CA LYS A 143 -0.11 0.89 15.47
C LYS A 143 -0.91 1.11 14.19
N GLN A 144 -0.31 1.81 13.25
CA GLN A 144 -0.92 2.10 11.95
C GLN A 144 -0.47 1.10 10.90
N MET A 145 -1.38 0.77 9.98
CA MET A 145 -1.12 -0.04 8.78
C MET A 145 -1.66 0.68 7.54
N ILE A 146 -0.88 0.70 6.47
CA ILE A 146 -1.29 1.22 5.17
C ILE A 146 -1.17 0.10 4.12
N VAL A 147 -2.29 -0.20 3.47
CA VAL A 147 -2.31 -1.06 2.28
C VAL A 147 -2.36 -0.14 1.05
N PHE A 148 -1.23 -0.05 0.33
CA PHE A 148 -1.10 0.78 -0.86
C PHE A 148 -1.19 -0.06 -2.13
N VAL A 149 -1.49 0.61 -3.23
CA VAL A 149 -1.44 0.02 -4.56
C VAL A 149 -0.55 0.90 -5.43
N PRO A 150 0.48 0.35 -6.07
CA PRO A 150 1.26 1.08 -7.07
C PRO A 150 0.39 1.48 -8.26
N GLU A 151 0.90 2.41 -9.04
CA GLU A 151 0.33 2.78 -10.33
C GLU A 151 0.33 1.59 -11.31
N THR A 152 -0.73 1.51 -12.12
CA THR A 152 -0.83 0.53 -13.22
C THR A 152 -0.19 1.05 -14.49
N ASN A 153 -0.22 2.37 -14.70
CA ASN A 153 0.44 3.05 -15.80
C ASN A 153 1.17 4.27 -15.26
N PHE A 154 2.38 4.50 -15.76
CA PHE A 154 3.17 5.69 -15.47
C PHE A 154 3.75 6.21 -16.78
N ARG A 155 3.51 7.47 -17.14
CA ARG A 155 3.95 8.06 -18.40
C ARG A 155 4.51 9.46 -18.20
N LEU A 156 5.56 9.76 -18.93
CA LEU A 156 6.15 11.09 -19.08
C LEU A 156 6.18 11.38 -20.58
N ILE A 157 5.40 12.37 -21.00
CA ILE A 157 5.14 12.73 -22.39
C ILE A 157 5.62 14.15 -22.61
N GLN A 158 6.28 14.40 -23.74
CA GLN A 158 6.59 15.73 -24.24
C GLN A 158 5.70 15.96 -25.46
N ASN A 159 4.89 17.02 -25.42
CA ASN A 159 3.98 17.35 -26.52
C ASN A 159 4.27 18.77 -27.00
N LYS A 160 4.67 18.93 -28.26
CA LYS A 160 4.78 20.25 -28.91
C LYS A 160 3.46 20.60 -29.59
N THR A 161 2.92 21.76 -29.26
CA THR A 161 1.74 22.34 -29.94
C THR A 161 2.12 23.44 -30.94
N ASP A 162 3.33 23.98 -30.82
CA ASP A 162 3.93 25.02 -31.64
C ASP A 162 5.45 24.83 -31.67
N ASP A 163 6.18 25.69 -32.39
CA ASP A 163 7.62 25.55 -32.58
C ASP A 163 8.46 26.03 -31.39
N ASP A 164 7.87 26.81 -30.47
CA ASP A 164 8.61 27.53 -29.44
C ASP A 164 8.40 26.96 -28.03
N THR A 165 7.39 26.09 -27.84
CA THR A 165 7.04 25.55 -26.53
C THR A 165 6.86 24.05 -26.52
N VAL A 166 7.08 23.48 -25.33
CA VAL A 166 6.83 22.08 -25.03
C VAL A 166 5.97 21.93 -23.79
N ASN A 167 4.91 21.13 -23.91
CA ASN A 167 4.09 20.70 -22.78
C ASN A 167 4.63 19.37 -22.24
N VAL A 168 5.21 19.41 -21.04
CA VAL A 168 5.73 18.24 -20.35
C VAL A 168 4.64 17.70 -19.44
N ILE A 169 4.13 16.52 -19.74
CA ILE A 169 3.00 15.89 -19.06
C ILE A 169 3.47 14.61 -18.39
N CYS A 170 3.40 14.57 -17.08
CA CYS A 170 3.55 13.34 -16.31
C CYS A 170 2.18 12.85 -15.82
N ALA A 171 1.86 11.58 -16.08
CA ALA A 171 0.61 11.01 -15.66
C ALA A 171 0.80 9.61 -15.07
N ALA A 172 0.04 9.31 -14.02
CA ALA A 172 0.03 8.03 -13.36
C ALA A 172 -1.40 7.60 -13.05
N ASP A 173 -1.73 6.35 -13.37
CA ASP A 173 -3.08 5.81 -13.23
C ASP A 173 -3.11 4.65 -12.24
N GLY A 174 -4.20 4.46 -11.50
CA GLY A 174 -4.46 3.25 -10.72
C GLY A 174 -3.84 3.20 -9.31
N ALA A 175 -3.14 4.24 -8.87
CA ALA A 175 -2.46 4.28 -7.59
C ALA A 175 -3.42 4.53 -6.40
N PHE A 176 -3.10 4.01 -5.22
CA PHE A 176 -3.80 4.32 -3.98
C PHE A 176 -2.85 4.20 -2.78
N PRO A 177 -2.88 5.07 -1.74
CA PRO A 177 -3.59 6.35 -1.65
C PRO A 177 -3.21 7.37 -2.74
N ALA A 178 -3.75 8.59 -2.66
CA ALA A 178 -3.47 9.66 -3.62
C ALA A 178 -1.96 9.88 -3.81
N PRO A 179 -1.40 9.68 -5.02
CA PRO A 179 0.00 9.92 -5.28
C PRO A 179 0.28 11.41 -5.49
N ASN A 180 1.51 11.82 -5.19
CA ASN A 180 2.06 13.12 -5.56
C ASN A 180 3.00 12.95 -6.75
N LEU A 181 2.81 13.74 -7.81
CA LEU A 181 3.70 13.78 -8.96
C LEU A 181 4.57 15.03 -8.88
N THR A 182 5.84 14.92 -9.22
CA THR A 182 6.77 16.06 -9.27
C THR A 182 7.52 16.06 -10.59
N LEU A 183 7.60 17.22 -11.24
CA LEU A 183 8.40 17.45 -12.45
C LEU A 183 9.65 18.26 -12.10
N ALA A 184 10.79 17.86 -12.66
CA ALA A 184 12.10 18.47 -12.42
C ALA A 184 13.02 18.27 -13.63
N THR A 185 14.10 19.04 -13.69
CA THR A 185 15.33 18.72 -14.42
C THR A 185 16.37 18.19 -13.42
N PRO A 186 17.54 17.70 -13.86
CA PRO A 186 18.62 17.30 -12.94
C PRO A 186 19.04 18.43 -11.97
N GLU A 187 18.98 19.68 -12.39
CA GLU A 187 19.44 20.84 -11.64
C GLU A 187 18.39 21.40 -10.69
N ARG A 188 17.11 21.36 -11.06
CA ARG A 188 16.04 22.03 -10.31
C ARG A 188 14.66 21.43 -10.49
N ARG A 189 13.77 21.71 -9.53
CA ARG A 189 12.34 21.48 -9.70
C ARG A 189 11.76 22.50 -10.71
N LEU A 190 10.77 22.07 -11.47
CA LEU A 190 10.04 22.96 -12.37
C LEU A 190 8.97 23.72 -11.60
N ASP A 191 8.89 25.02 -11.86
CA ASP A 191 7.88 25.93 -11.28
C ASP A 191 6.62 25.98 -12.17
N GLY A 192 5.50 26.45 -11.62
CA GLY A 192 4.26 26.59 -12.39
C GLY A 192 3.58 25.26 -12.78
N VAL A 193 3.99 24.14 -12.18
CA VAL A 193 3.41 22.82 -12.47
C VAL A 193 1.96 22.76 -12.00
N SER A 194 1.06 22.46 -12.94
CA SER A 194 -0.36 22.25 -12.67
C SER A 194 -0.63 20.79 -12.34
N HIS A 195 -1.48 20.54 -11.35
CA HIS A 195 -1.81 19.20 -10.87
C HIS A 195 -3.31 18.90 -11.00
N ASN A 196 -3.63 17.77 -11.60
CA ASN A 196 -4.97 17.23 -11.68
C ASN A 196 -5.01 15.85 -11.01
N LEU A 197 -6.00 15.63 -10.14
CA LEU A 197 -6.20 14.36 -9.45
C LEU A 197 -7.66 13.93 -9.60
N LYS A 198 -7.87 12.70 -10.09
CA LYS A 198 -9.20 12.11 -10.26
C LYS A 198 -9.24 10.76 -9.55
N LEU A 199 -10.35 10.49 -8.85
CA LEU A 199 -10.63 9.17 -8.28
C LEU A 199 -11.51 8.38 -9.24
N VAL A 200 -10.99 7.26 -9.76
CA VAL A 200 -11.66 6.37 -10.72
C VAL A 200 -11.68 4.97 -10.13
N ASN A 201 -12.87 4.42 -9.89
CA ASN A 201 -13.05 3.06 -9.34
C ASN A 201 -12.23 2.80 -8.05
N GLY A 202 -12.19 3.78 -7.14
CA GLY A 202 -11.45 3.67 -5.87
C GLY A 202 -9.93 3.83 -5.99
N ARG A 203 -9.40 4.18 -7.17
CA ARG A 203 -7.98 4.40 -7.44
C ARG A 203 -7.75 5.78 -8.04
N TYR A 204 -6.59 6.36 -7.79
CA TYR A 204 -6.26 7.69 -8.27
C TYR A 204 -5.59 7.66 -9.64
N SER A 205 -6.03 8.57 -10.50
CA SER A 205 -5.35 9.01 -11.71
C SER A 205 -4.84 10.42 -11.46
N ALA A 206 -3.53 10.59 -11.46
CA ALA A 206 -2.84 11.85 -11.20
C ALA A 206 -2.13 12.32 -12.47
N VAL A 207 -2.20 13.61 -12.75
CA VAL A 207 -1.51 14.25 -13.87
C VAL A 207 -0.84 15.52 -13.36
N ALA A 208 0.45 15.68 -13.64
CA ALA A 208 1.21 16.90 -13.45
C ALA A 208 1.70 17.38 -14.82
N PHE A 209 1.51 18.66 -15.14
CA PHE A 209 1.94 19.20 -16.43
C PHE A 209 2.41 20.64 -16.32
N VAL A 210 3.29 21.02 -17.23
CA VAL A 210 3.84 22.38 -17.36
C VAL A 210 4.22 22.65 -18.81
N THR A 211 3.96 23.87 -19.28
CA THR A 211 4.42 24.35 -20.58
C THR A 211 5.68 25.20 -20.38
N LEU A 212 6.74 24.89 -21.13
CA LEU A 212 8.03 25.56 -21.07
C LEU A 212 8.39 26.12 -22.45
N ASN A 213 9.11 27.24 -22.51
CA ASN A 213 9.68 27.73 -23.77
C ASN A 213 10.97 26.98 -24.08
N ASP A 214 11.15 26.60 -25.34
CA ASP A 214 12.34 25.93 -25.86
C ASP A 214 13.60 26.79 -25.69
N ALA A 215 13.49 28.11 -25.80
CA ALA A 215 14.60 29.05 -25.63
C ALA A 215 15.20 29.04 -24.21
N ASP A 216 14.42 28.62 -23.21
CA ASP A 216 14.84 28.55 -21.80
C ASP A 216 15.45 27.18 -21.44
N LEU A 217 15.50 26.24 -22.39
CA LEU A 217 15.92 24.86 -22.18
C LEU A 217 17.31 24.58 -22.78
N PRO A 218 18.13 23.75 -22.11
CA PRO A 218 19.34 23.24 -22.73
C PRO A 218 19.01 22.28 -23.88
N SER A 219 19.95 22.07 -24.80
CA SER A 219 19.82 21.10 -25.89
C SER A 219 20.92 20.04 -25.79
N PRO A 220 20.60 18.79 -25.38
CA PRO A 220 19.28 18.31 -24.96
C PRO A 220 18.87 18.75 -23.54
N ALA A 221 17.57 18.76 -23.29
CA ALA A 221 16.97 18.90 -21.97
C ALA A 221 16.57 17.53 -21.41
N GLU A 222 16.77 17.33 -20.10
CA GLU A 222 16.32 16.14 -19.39
C GLU A 222 15.17 16.49 -18.45
N PHE A 223 14.06 15.75 -18.59
CA PHE A 223 12.90 15.86 -17.71
C PHE A 223 12.76 14.63 -16.83
N ILE A 224 12.58 14.87 -15.55
CA ILE A 224 12.42 13.86 -14.51
C ILE A 224 11.03 14.01 -13.91
N CYS A 225 10.20 12.97 -14.02
CA CYS A 225 8.99 12.84 -13.23
C CYS A 225 9.18 11.85 -12.10
N THR A 226 8.80 12.22 -10.88
CA THR A 226 8.73 11.30 -9.74
C THR A 226 7.30 11.18 -9.24
N LEU A 227 6.82 9.95 -9.08
CA LEU A 227 5.61 9.62 -8.34
C LEU A 227 5.98 9.22 -6.92
N ARG A 228 5.27 9.76 -5.93
CA ARG A 228 5.42 9.40 -4.51
C ARG A 228 4.08 9.08 -3.86
N ILE A 229 4.02 7.98 -3.11
CA ILE A 229 2.96 7.69 -2.14
C ILE A 229 3.60 7.77 -0.75
N SER A 230 3.59 8.96 -0.16
CA SER A 230 4.35 9.25 1.07
C SER A 230 3.98 8.35 2.24
N GLN A 231 2.68 8.03 2.38
CA GLN A 231 2.18 7.15 3.44
C GLN A 231 2.74 5.72 3.33
N ALA A 232 3.17 5.31 2.14
CA ALA A 232 3.67 3.98 1.84
C ALA A 232 5.18 3.94 1.59
N LYS A 233 5.90 5.07 1.78
CA LYS A 233 7.34 5.21 1.46
C LYS A 233 7.68 4.70 0.04
N TYR A 234 6.72 4.78 -0.88
CA TYR A 234 6.82 4.28 -2.24
C TYR A 234 7.12 5.43 -3.19
N ALA A 235 8.13 5.25 -4.04
CA ALA A 235 8.50 6.23 -5.05
C ALA A 235 9.02 5.54 -6.31
N VAL A 236 8.61 6.05 -7.46
CA VAL A 236 9.12 5.65 -8.78
C VAL A 236 9.40 6.88 -9.63
N ARG A 237 10.39 6.78 -10.51
CA ARG A 237 10.80 7.88 -11.38
C ARG A 237 10.81 7.46 -12.86
N LYS A 238 10.54 8.43 -13.73
CA LYS A 238 10.72 8.34 -15.18
C LYS A 238 11.50 9.55 -15.65
N GLU A 239 12.39 9.29 -16.60
CA GLU A 239 13.31 10.27 -17.17
C GLU A 239 13.08 10.27 -18.69
N ALA A 240 13.16 11.44 -19.32
CA ALA A 240 13.00 11.59 -20.76
C ALA A 240 13.89 12.72 -21.28
N ILE A 241 14.51 12.49 -22.44
CA ILE A 241 15.34 13.46 -23.13
C ILE A 241 14.48 14.20 -24.16
N TYR A 242 14.58 15.51 -24.19
CA TYR A 242 13.90 16.40 -25.13
C TYR A 242 14.92 17.25 -25.88
N TYR A 243 14.72 17.40 -27.19
CA TYR A 243 15.52 18.26 -28.04
C TYR A 243 14.68 19.46 -28.46
N PRO A 244 14.99 20.67 -27.95
CA PRO A 244 14.34 21.90 -28.39
C PRO A 244 14.55 22.14 -29.89
N GLY A 245 13.58 22.81 -30.53
CA GLY A 245 13.63 23.11 -31.95
C GLY A 245 12.29 22.84 -32.66
N PRO A 246 12.14 23.28 -33.91
CA PRO A 246 10.86 23.24 -34.62
C PRO A 246 10.24 21.84 -34.65
N ILE A 247 8.90 21.77 -34.72
CA ILE A 247 8.20 20.49 -34.81
C ILE A 247 8.78 19.72 -35.99
N SER A 248 9.25 18.49 -35.74
CA SER A 248 9.79 17.64 -36.79
C SER A 248 8.68 17.32 -37.80
N THR A 249 8.66 18.07 -38.90
CA THR A 249 7.74 17.89 -40.03
C THR A 249 8.27 16.91 -41.05
N THR A 250 9.36 16.19 -40.76
CA THR A 250 9.88 15.17 -41.67
C THR A 250 8.89 14.00 -41.66
N PRO A 251 8.12 13.73 -42.74
CA PRO A 251 7.49 12.42 -42.85
C PRO A 251 8.61 11.39 -42.71
N GLU A 252 8.41 10.42 -41.82
CA GLU A 252 9.34 9.32 -41.59
C GLU A 252 9.75 8.79 -42.97
N MET A 253 10.96 9.13 -43.43
CA MET A 253 11.42 8.67 -44.74
C MET A 253 11.40 7.16 -44.67
N PRO A 254 10.68 6.45 -45.57
CA PRO A 254 10.61 5.00 -45.52
C PRO A 254 12.03 4.46 -45.45
N THR A 255 12.29 3.64 -44.45
CA THR A 255 13.62 3.04 -44.27
C THR A 255 13.98 2.25 -45.52
N ALA A 256 15.27 1.94 -45.72
CA ALA A 256 15.67 1.07 -46.82
C ALA A 256 14.90 -0.27 -46.83
N ALA A 257 14.46 -0.74 -45.65
CA ALA A 257 13.59 -1.90 -45.51
C ALA A 257 12.16 -1.64 -46.02
N ASP A 258 11.57 -0.47 -45.76
CA ASP A 258 10.27 -0.06 -46.28
C ASP A 258 10.30 0.15 -47.80
N MET A 259 11.40 0.74 -48.32
CA MET A 259 11.63 0.84 -49.77
C MET A 259 11.82 -0.54 -50.41
N GLN A 260 12.50 -1.47 -49.74
CA GLN A 260 12.64 -2.85 -50.21
C GLN A 260 11.30 -3.60 -50.18
N LEU A 261 10.47 -3.38 -49.15
CA LEU A 261 9.13 -3.96 -49.07
C LEU A 261 8.22 -3.41 -50.17
N ALA A 262 8.26 -2.10 -50.41
CA ALA A 262 7.53 -1.47 -51.53
C ALA A 262 8.00 -1.98 -52.89
N ALA A 263 9.31 -2.17 -53.10
CA ALA A 263 9.85 -2.75 -54.32
C ALA A 263 9.47 -4.24 -54.52
N ALA A 264 9.43 -5.01 -53.43
CA ALA A 264 9.00 -6.41 -53.46
C ALA A 264 7.50 -6.57 -53.76
N VAL A 265 6.67 -5.63 -53.30
CA VAL A 265 5.24 -5.55 -53.60
C VAL A 265 5.01 -5.08 -55.04
N GLY A 266 5.77 -4.08 -55.52
CA GLY A 266 5.70 -3.56 -56.89
C GLY A 266 6.12 -4.57 -57.96
N SER A 267 7.03 -5.50 -57.65
CA SER A 267 7.49 -6.51 -58.61
C SER A 267 6.56 -7.72 -58.76
N LYS A 268 5.56 -7.91 -57.87
CA LYS A 268 4.63 -9.06 -57.95
C LYS A 268 3.25 -8.72 -58.55
N GLY A 269 2.99 -7.44 -58.87
CA GLY A 269 1.70 -6.97 -59.40
C GLY A 269 1.42 -7.23 -60.89
N VAL A 270 2.42 -7.62 -61.70
CA VAL A 270 2.26 -7.75 -63.17
C VAL A 270 2.28 -9.21 -63.67
N LYS A 271 2.56 -10.20 -62.82
CA LYS A 271 2.59 -11.62 -63.24
C LYS A 271 1.49 -12.52 -62.66
N LEU A 272 0.52 -11.98 -61.91
CA LEU A 272 -0.64 -12.76 -61.43
C LEU A 272 -1.96 -12.49 -62.17
N TYR A 273 -2.04 -11.45 -63.02
CA TYR A 273 -3.28 -11.11 -63.75
C TYR A 273 -3.42 -11.76 -65.14
N THR A 274 -2.43 -12.53 -65.60
CA THR A 274 -2.48 -13.21 -66.92
C THR A 274 -2.70 -14.72 -66.86
N ALA A 275 -2.85 -15.32 -65.67
CA ALA A 275 -3.17 -16.75 -65.53
C ALA A 275 -4.61 -17.05 -65.09
N LEU A 276 -5.38 -16.05 -64.66
CA LEU A 276 -6.79 -16.19 -64.24
C LEU A 276 -7.81 -15.71 -65.28
N SER A 277 -7.36 -15.07 -66.36
CA SER A 277 -8.22 -14.58 -67.46
C SER A 277 -8.41 -15.58 -68.61
N THR A 278 -7.66 -16.69 -68.66
CA THR A 278 -7.80 -17.71 -69.72
C THR A 278 -8.58 -18.96 -69.29
N VAL A 279 -8.84 -19.15 -67.99
CA VAL A 279 -9.64 -20.28 -67.48
C VAL A 279 -11.13 -19.92 -67.41
N LEU A 280 -11.47 -18.66 -67.16
CA LEU A 280 -12.86 -18.20 -67.09
C LEU A 280 -13.54 -17.93 -68.45
N LEU A 281 -12.77 -17.76 -69.54
CA LEU A 281 -13.35 -17.62 -70.89
C LEU A 281 -13.62 -18.95 -71.62
N ARG A 282 -13.06 -20.09 -71.15
CA ARG A 282 -13.38 -21.41 -71.74
C ARG A 282 -14.62 -22.06 -71.14
N ALA A 283 -14.99 -21.70 -69.91
CA ALA A 283 -16.19 -22.24 -69.24
C ALA A 283 -17.49 -21.53 -69.65
N LEU A 284 -17.44 -20.34 -70.25
CA LEU A 284 -18.62 -19.59 -70.73
C LEU A 284 -18.94 -19.81 -72.22
N ALA A 285 -18.05 -20.44 -72.99
CA ALA A 285 -18.27 -20.75 -74.41
C ALA A 285 -18.88 -22.14 -74.68
N GLN A 286 -19.12 -22.95 -73.66
CA GLN A 286 -19.85 -24.24 -73.78
C GLN A 286 -21.32 -24.17 -73.34
N MET A 287 -21.82 -22.98 -73.02
CA MET A 287 -23.23 -22.74 -72.69
C MET A 287 -24.02 -22.07 -73.84
N PHE A 288 -23.40 -21.87 -75.01
CA PHE A 288 -24.03 -21.31 -76.21
C PHE A 288 -23.60 -22.06 -77.50
N ALA A 289 -23.77 -23.38 -77.51
CA ALA A 289 -23.86 -24.26 -78.69
C ALA A 289 -24.31 -25.62 -78.12
N SER A 290 -25.56 -26.09 -78.30
CA SER A 290 -26.03 -26.84 -79.48
C SER A 290 -24.96 -27.75 -80.06
#